data_AF-A0A937W6N5-F1
#
_entry.id   AF-A0A937W6N5-F1
#
_cell.length_a   1.000
_cell.length_b   1.000
_cell.length_c   1.000
_cell.angle_alpha   90.00
_cell.angle_beta   90.00
_cell.angle_gamma   90.00
#
_symmetry.space_group_name_H-M   'P 1'
#
loop_
_entity.id
_entity.type
_entity.pdbx_description
1 polymer ?
#
loop_
_entity_poly.entity_id
_entity_poly.type
_entity_poly.pdbx_seq_one_letter_code
_entity_poly.pdbx_strand_id
1 'polypeptide(L)'
;MPSEASLPQRTYDEITPILLEVVQQLAQELHPQQPLTRVPTLDSALEREFGFDSLGRMELLLRLERTFDVQLPEQVLASAEAPRDLLEAVFNARAGTGRVSVRPAVRPVVEAIDGVPIGASTLLAVLDWYARHHPQRRHITLYGEHEQCEEITYGALHSRAAVVASGLQARGLEPGQTVALMLPTSRDFFEGFLGIIQAGGVPVPLYPPARLSQLEEHLRRQLRILQNAGAVALLTVPEAKSL
;
A
#
# COMPACT_ATOMS: atom_id res chain seq x y z
N MET A 1 -40.71 23.21 -25.76
CA MET A 1 -39.29 22.82 -25.72
C MET A 1 -38.91 22.58 -24.26
N PRO A 2 -38.97 21.35 -23.72
CA PRO A 2 -38.34 21.09 -22.43
C PRO A 2 -36.83 20.99 -22.66
N SER A 3 -36.09 21.80 -21.90
CA SER A 3 -34.64 21.87 -21.88
C SER A 3 -34.01 20.51 -21.55
N GLU A 4 -33.19 20.00 -22.46
CA GLU A 4 -32.27 18.88 -22.29
C GLU A 4 -31.20 19.24 -21.26
N ALA A 5 -31.54 19.24 -19.97
CA ALA A 5 -30.52 19.03 -18.95
C ALA A 5 -30.02 17.59 -19.15
N SER A 6 -28.86 17.45 -19.82
CA SER A 6 -28.21 16.19 -20.15
C SER A 6 -28.30 15.22 -18.96
N LEU A 7 -28.73 13.98 -19.21
CA LEU A 7 -28.84 12.88 -18.24
C LEU A 7 -27.69 12.78 -17.21
N PRO A 8 -26.40 13.07 -17.55
CA PRO A 8 -25.32 13.12 -16.57
C PRO A 8 -25.56 14.17 -15.48
N GLN A 9 -25.97 15.38 -15.84
CA GLN A 9 -26.14 16.50 -14.91
C GLN A 9 -27.20 16.19 -13.83
N ARG A 10 -28.34 15.62 -14.25
CA ARG A 10 -29.40 15.17 -13.31
C ARG A 10 -28.91 14.07 -12.36
N THR A 11 -28.06 13.18 -12.85
CA THR A 11 -27.55 12.06 -12.04
C THR A 11 -26.51 12.55 -11.03
N TYR A 12 -25.66 13.51 -11.41
CA TYR A 12 -24.75 14.19 -10.49
C TYR A 12 -25.52 14.95 -9.40
N ASP A 13 -26.60 15.64 -9.76
CA ASP A 13 -27.44 16.38 -8.82
C ASP A 13 -28.13 15.46 -7.79
N GLU A 14 -28.39 14.20 -8.13
CA GLU A 14 -28.96 13.20 -7.22
C GLU A 14 -27.91 12.56 -6.29
N ILE A 15 -26.69 12.30 -6.79
CA ILE A 15 -25.62 11.64 -6.02
C ILE A 15 -24.93 12.62 -5.06
N THR A 16 -24.74 13.87 -5.50
CA THR A 16 -24.01 14.91 -4.76
C THR A 16 -24.48 15.11 -3.31
N PRO A 17 -25.78 15.34 -3.03
CA PRO A 17 -26.23 15.61 -1.66
C PRO A 17 -26.03 14.39 -0.74
N ILE A 18 -26.28 13.19 -1.25
CA ILE A 18 -26.11 11.93 -0.50
C ILE A 18 -24.63 11.71 -0.18
N LEU A 19 -23.75 11.97 -1.14
CA LEU A 19 -22.31 11.82 -0.96
C LEU A 19 -21.80 12.79 0.12
N LEU A 20 -22.19 14.07 0.05
CA LEU A 20 -21.79 15.07 1.03
C LEU A 20 -22.33 14.76 2.43
N GLU A 21 -23.53 14.16 2.53
CA GLU A 21 -24.09 13.69 3.80
C GLU A 21 -23.26 12.56 4.41
N VAL A 22 -22.86 11.55 3.61
CA VAL A 22 -21.98 10.47 4.07
C VAL A 22 -20.63 11.01 4.56
N VAL A 23 -20.04 11.95 3.82
CA VAL A 23 -18.79 12.64 4.23
C VAL A 23 -18.99 13.39 5.55
N GLN A 24 -20.09 14.12 5.68
CA GLN A 24 -20.39 14.90 6.88
C GLN A 24 -20.59 14.00 8.11
N GLN A 25 -21.36 12.92 7.98
CA GLN A 25 -21.62 11.98 9.07
C GLN A 25 -20.33 11.35 9.57
N LEU A 26 -19.50 10.84 8.65
CA LEU A 26 -18.24 10.23 9.05
C LEU A 26 -17.28 11.25 9.68
N ALA A 27 -17.23 12.49 9.16
CA ALA A 27 -16.39 13.53 9.75
C ALA A 27 -16.82 13.87 11.19
N GLN A 28 -18.12 13.85 11.51
CA GLN A 28 -18.63 14.03 12.87
C GLN A 28 -18.28 12.85 13.78
N GLU A 29 -18.37 11.62 13.26
CA GLU A 29 -18.06 10.41 14.02
C GLU A 29 -16.58 10.27 14.36
N LEU A 30 -15.69 10.70 13.46
CA LEU A 30 -14.25 10.68 13.69
C LEU A 30 -13.81 11.76 14.69
N HIS A 31 -14.54 12.88 14.78
CA HIS A 31 -14.22 14.01 15.66
C HIS A 31 -15.38 14.40 16.59
N PRO A 32 -15.86 13.52 17.48
CA PRO A 32 -17.05 13.76 18.30
C PRO A 32 -16.88 14.91 19.32
N GLN A 33 -15.64 15.31 19.60
CA GLN A 33 -15.27 16.37 20.53
C GLN A 33 -15.03 17.73 19.84
N GLN A 34 -15.02 17.77 18.49
CA GLN A 34 -14.83 19.00 17.72
C GLN A 34 -16.03 19.20 16.78
N PRO A 35 -16.91 20.16 17.05
CA PRO A 35 -18.01 20.45 16.14
C PRO A 35 -17.45 20.85 14.77
N LEU A 36 -18.02 20.30 13.70
CA LEU A 36 -17.63 20.65 12.33
C LEU A 36 -17.73 22.16 12.13
N THR A 37 -16.59 22.80 11.91
CA THR A 37 -16.51 24.25 11.68
C THR A 37 -17.13 24.64 10.34
N ARG A 38 -17.22 23.69 9.38
CA ARG A 38 -17.75 23.87 8.04
C ARG A 38 -18.50 22.63 7.54
N VAL A 39 -19.54 22.86 6.75
CA VAL A 39 -20.25 21.80 6.02
C VAL A 39 -19.40 21.37 4.83
N PRO A 40 -19.20 20.06 4.58
CA PRO A 40 -18.47 19.59 3.41
C PRO A 40 -19.07 20.09 2.11
N THR A 41 -18.22 20.57 1.21
CA THR A 41 -18.54 20.87 -0.18
C THR A 41 -17.75 19.95 -1.10
N LEU A 42 -18.07 19.95 -2.40
CA LEU A 42 -17.35 19.13 -3.38
C LEU A 42 -15.84 19.45 -3.48
N ASP A 43 -15.43 20.64 -3.03
CA ASP A 43 -14.05 21.13 -3.06
C ASP A 43 -13.36 21.09 -1.70
N SER A 44 -14.02 20.60 -0.65
CA SER A 44 -13.42 20.51 0.67
C SER A 44 -12.31 19.47 0.70
N ALA A 45 -11.17 19.81 1.31
CA ALA A 45 -10.03 18.91 1.40
C ALA A 45 -10.27 17.82 2.46
N LEU A 46 -10.44 16.56 2.03
CA LEU A 46 -10.81 15.43 2.89
C LEU A 46 -9.87 15.26 4.09
N GLU A 47 -8.56 15.28 3.85
CA GLU A 47 -7.56 15.08 4.90
C GLU A 47 -7.33 16.34 5.74
N ARG A 48 -7.19 17.52 5.10
CA ARG A 48 -6.82 18.76 5.79
C ARG A 48 -7.96 19.35 6.60
N GLU A 49 -9.19 19.24 6.12
CA GLU A 49 -10.36 19.87 6.75
C GLU A 49 -11.14 18.90 7.65
N PHE A 50 -11.13 17.59 7.34
CA PHE A 50 -11.91 16.59 8.09
C PHE A 50 -11.07 15.46 8.68
N GLY A 51 -9.74 15.46 8.49
CA GLY A 51 -8.86 14.48 9.12
C GLY A 51 -9.07 13.05 8.61
N PHE A 52 -9.53 12.87 7.37
CA PHE A 52 -9.65 11.53 6.78
C PHE A 52 -8.26 10.95 6.49
N ASP A 53 -7.71 10.23 7.48
CA ASP A 53 -6.52 9.39 7.35
C ASP A 53 -6.81 8.09 6.58
N SER A 54 -5.87 7.15 6.53
CA SER A 54 -6.05 5.89 5.79
C SER A 54 -7.24 5.06 6.26
N LEU A 55 -7.58 5.07 7.56
CA LEU A 55 -8.70 4.32 8.11
C LEU A 55 -10.02 5.05 7.90
N GLY A 56 -10.04 6.37 8.12
CA GLY A 56 -11.21 7.20 7.85
C GLY A 56 -11.59 7.18 6.38
N ARG A 57 -10.61 7.19 5.48
CA ARG A 57 -10.84 7.00 4.04
C ARG A 57 -11.45 5.62 3.75
N MET A 58 -10.95 4.55 4.38
CA MET A 58 -11.44 3.19 4.14
C MET A 58 -12.91 3.03 4.57
N GLU A 59 -13.26 3.57 5.74
CA GLU A 59 -14.66 3.59 6.18
C GLU A 59 -15.53 4.44 5.26
N LEU A 60 -15.03 5.59 4.77
CA LEU A 60 -15.74 6.41 3.79
C LEU A 60 -16.06 5.63 2.52
N LEU A 61 -15.09 4.91 1.97
CA LEU A 61 -15.26 4.06 0.79
C LEU A 61 -16.33 2.98 1.05
N LEU A 62 -16.22 2.24 2.15
CA LEU A 62 -17.18 1.18 2.49
C LEU A 62 -18.61 1.70 2.68
N ARG A 63 -18.77 2.94 3.14
CA ARG A 63 -20.10 3.59 3.26
C ARG A 63 -20.62 4.00 1.90
N LEU A 64 -19.80 4.61 1.05
CA LEU A 64 -20.21 5.01 -0.29
C LEU A 64 -20.62 3.79 -1.14
N GLU A 65 -19.86 2.69 -1.07
CA GLU A 65 -20.22 1.42 -1.73
C GLU A 65 -21.59 0.90 -1.26
N ARG A 66 -21.81 0.86 0.06
CA ARG A 66 -23.09 0.44 0.65
C ARG A 66 -24.25 1.37 0.28
N THR A 67 -24.03 2.68 0.31
CA THR A 67 -25.06 3.69 0.06
C THR A 67 -25.48 3.75 -1.40
N PHE A 68 -24.53 3.61 -2.33
CA PHE A 68 -24.79 3.73 -3.76
C PHE A 68 -24.94 2.39 -4.49
N ASP A 69 -24.75 1.27 -3.78
CA ASP A 69 -24.75 -0.09 -4.32
C ASP A 69 -23.75 -0.25 -5.48
N VAL A 70 -22.50 0.16 -5.21
CA VAL A 70 -21.38 0.16 -6.17
C VAL A 70 -20.14 -0.47 -5.57
N GLN A 71 -19.17 -0.80 -6.42
CA GLN A 71 -17.80 -1.09 -6.02
C GLN A 71 -16.89 0.03 -6.50
N LEU A 72 -16.07 0.57 -5.61
CA LEU A 72 -15.14 1.66 -5.92
C LEU A 72 -13.70 1.11 -5.94
N PRO A 73 -12.87 1.47 -6.94
CA PRO A 73 -11.48 1.03 -6.97
C PRO A 73 -10.71 1.54 -5.75
N GLU A 74 -9.86 0.69 -5.15
CA GLU A 74 -8.97 1.11 -4.05
C GLU A 74 -8.05 2.26 -4.43
N GLN A 75 -7.76 2.48 -5.71
CA GLN A 75 -6.97 3.63 -6.19
C GLN A 75 -7.66 4.97 -5.88
N VAL A 76 -8.99 5.02 -5.94
CA VAL A 76 -9.79 6.21 -5.60
C VAL A 76 -9.60 6.59 -4.14
N LEU A 77 -9.41 5.60 -3.26
CA LEU A 77 -9.10 5.80 -1.84
C LEU A 77 -7.80 6.60 -1.64
N ALA A 78 -6.78 6.26 -2.43
CA ALA A 78 -5.44 6.81 -2.30
C ALA A 78 -5.30 8.18 -2.99
N SER A 79 -6.05 8.41 -4.07
CA SER A 79 -5.92 9.61 -4.90
C SER A 79 -6.98 10.69 -4.65
N ALA A 80 -8.11 10.38 -4.00
CA ALA A 80 -9.15 11.37 -3.75
C ALA A 80 -8.68 12.43 -2.74
N GLU A 81 -8.64 13.68 -3.19
CA GLU A 81 -8.32 14.85 -2.36
C GLU A 81 -9.59 15.56 -1.90
N ALA A 82 -10.68 15.46 -2.67
CA ALA A 82 -11.94 16.13 -2.39
C ALA A 82 -13.18 15.26 -2.73
N PRO A 83 -14.37 15.56 -2.16
CA PRO A 83 -15.60 14.81 -2.45
C PRO A 83 -15.99 14.76 -3.94
N ARG A 84 -15.55 15.71 -4.77
CA ARG A 84 -15.71 15.65 -6.23
C ARG A 84 -15.07 14.43 -6.89
N ASP A 85 -13.93 13.97 -6.38
CA ASP A 85 -13.20 12.83 -6.95
C ASP A 85 -13.98 11.53 -6.66
N LEU A 86 -14.57 11.46 -5.45
CA LEU A 86 -15.46 10.38 -5.04
C LEU A 86 -16.77 10.40 -5.83
N LEU A 87 -17.32 11.58 -6.11
CA LEU A 87 -18.53 11.76 -6.91
C LEU A 87 -18.34 11.22 -8.33
N GLU A 88 -17.22 11.55 -8.96
CA GLU A 88 -16.86 11.03 -10.29
C GLU A 88 -16.70 9.51 -10.28
N ALA A 89 -16.06 8.95 -9.25
CA ALA A 89 -15.90 7.51 -9.10
C ALA A 89 -17.25 6.77 -8.92
N VAL A 90 -18.13 7.28 -8.05
CA VAL A 90 -19.48 6.73 -7.83
C VAL A 90 -20.32 6.82 -9.10
N PHE A 91 -20.26 7.95 -9.80
CA PHE A 91 -20.98 8.13 -11.06
C PHE A 91 -20.51 7.11 -12.12
N ASN A 92 -19.21 6.96 -12.32
CA ASN A 92 -18.64 6.00 -13.26
C ASN A 92 -18.98 4.54 -12.90
N ALA A 93 -19.00 4.21 -11.61
CA ALA A 93 -19.40 2.89 -11.14
C ALA A 93 -20.89 2.60 -11.42
N ARG A 94 -21.80 3.56 -11.18
CA ARG A 94 -23.25 3.42 -11.45
C ARG A 94 -23.59 3.42 -12.94
N ALA A 95 -22.85 4.18 -13.75
CA ALA A 95 -23.03 4.23 -15.20
C ALA A 95 -22.64 2.92 -15.91
N GLY A 96 -22.15 1.92 -15.17
CA GLY A 96 -21.75 0.62 -15.73
C GLY A 96 -20.44 0.67 -16.52
N THR A 97 -19.81 1.84 -16.64
CA THR A 97 -18.48 2.03 -17.22
C THR A 97 -17.35 1.66 -16.25
N GLY A 98 -17.67 1.53 -14.97
CA GLY A 98 -16.76 1.13 -13.89
C GLY A 98 -16.99 -0.27 -13.34
N ARG A 99 -17.62 -1.21 -14.08
CA ARG A 99 -17.47 -2.64 -13.77
C ARG A 99 -16.03 -3.03 -14.07
N VAL A 100 -15.12 -2.72 -13.14
CA VAL A 100 -13.94 -3.57 -12.95
C VAL A 100 -14.54 -4.94 -12.68
N SER A 101 -14.49 -5.81 -13.68
CA SER A 101 -14.75 -7.22 -13.47
C SER A 101 -13.77 -7.63 -12.39
N VAL A 102 -14.22 -7.73 -11.14
CA VAL A 102 -13.50 -8.43 -10.10
C VAL A 102 -13.36 -9.85 -10.65
N ARG A 103 -12.23 -10.12 -11.33
CA ARG A 103 -11.83 -11.48 -11.65
C ARG A 103 -11.94 -12.19 -10.31
N PRO A 104 -12.76 -13.26 -10.20
CA PRO A 104 -12.85 -14.00 -8.94
C PRO A 104 -11.41 -14.28 -8.52
N ALA A 105 -11.03 -13.82 -7.32
CA ALA A 105 -9.68 -13.95 -6.82
C ALA A 105 -9.24 -15.37 -7.11
N VAL A 106 -8.36 -15.54 -8.10
CA VAL A 106 -7.94 -16.87 -8.54
C VAL A 106 -7.28 -17.43 -7.31
N ARG A 107 -7.93 -18.39 -6.64
CA ARG A 107 -7.32 -19.06 -5.49
C ARG A 107 -5.99 -19.57 -6.02
N PRO A 108 -4.85 -19.06 -5.53
CA PRO A 108 -3.58 -19.52 -6.03
C PRO A 108 -3.54 -21.02 -5.78
N VAL A 109 -3.39 -21.79 -6.85
CA VAL A 109 -3.19 -23.23 -6.73
C VAL A 109 -1.87 -23.39 -6.01
N VAL A 110 -1.93 -23.73 -4.73
CA VAL A 110 -0.73 -24.03 -3.96
C VAL A 110 -0.28 -25.41 -4.41
N GLU A 111 0.81 -25.47 -5.15
CA GLU A 111 1.44 -26.72 -5.56
C GLU A 111 1.72 -27.57 -4.32
N ALA A 112 1.30 -28.84 -4.39
CA ALA A 112 1.63 -29.83 -3.37
C ALA A 112 3.16 -30.03 -3.37
N ILE A 113 3.74 -30.00 -2.18
CA ILE A 113 5.18 -30.17 -1.99
C ILE A 113 5.46 -31.49 -1.31
N ASP A 114 6.53 -32.14 -1.74
CA ASP A 114 7.09 -33.28 -1.04
C ASP A 114 7.87 -32.79 0.19
N GLY A 115 7.29 -33.02 1.36
CA GLY A 115 7.88 -32.69 2.66
C GLY A 115 7.72 -31.22 3.07
N VAL A 116 8.01 -30.97 4.35
CA VAL A 116 8.04 -29.63 4.95
C VAL A 116 9.23 -29.53 5.92
N PRO A 117 9.81 -28.35 6.16
CA PRO A 117 11.01 -28.19 6.98
C PRO A 117 10.69 -28.23 8.49
N ILE A 118 10.20 -29.38 8.99
CA ILE A 118 9.75 -29.56 10.40
C ILE A 118 10.87 -29.24 11.41
N GLY A 119 12.13 -29.49 11.04
CA GLY A 119 13.30 -29.24 11.90
C GLY A 119 13.90 -27.83 11.80
N ALA A 120 13.34 -26.93 10.98
CA ALA A 120 13.88 -25.58 10.86
C ALA A 120 13.58 -24.75 12.12
N SER A 121 14.63 -24.18 12.73
CA SER A 121 14.52 -23.35 13.93
C SER A 121 14.55 -21.85 13.66
N THR A 122 14.79 -21.44 12.42
CA THR A 122 14.84 -20.03 11.99
C THR A 122 14.12 -19.83 10.67
N LEU A 123 13.66 -18.60 10.43
CA LEU A 123 13.06 -18.22 9.15
C LEU A 123 14.00 -18.49 7.97
N LEU A 124 15.30 -18.23 8.16
CA LEU A 124 16.32 -18.52 7.15
C LEU A 124 16.42 -20.03 6.88
N ALA A 125 16.38 -20.88 7.91
CA ALA A 125 16.42 -22.33 7.71
C ALA A 125 15.22 -22.85 6.90
N VAL A 126 14.04 -22.25 7.09
CA VAL A 126 12.85 -22.53 6.26
C VAL A 126 13.09 -22.11 4.82
N LEU A 127 13.57 -20.87 4.60
CA LEU A 127 13.85 -20.33 3.27
C LEU A 127 14.90 -21.17 2.53
N ASP A 128 16.00 -21.52 3.19
CA ASP A 128 17.08 -22.32 2.63
C ASP A 128 16.62 -23.73 2.24
N TRP A 129 15.71 -24.30 3.03
CA TRP A 129 15.13 -25.60 2.70
C TRP A 129 14.32 -25.52 1.40
N TYR A 130 13.43 -24.53 1.27
CA TYR A 130 12.66 -24.34 0.04
C TYR A 130 13.53 -23.96 -1.16
N ALA A 131 14.54 -23.11 -0.97
CA ALA A 131 15.46 -22.73 -2.03
C ALA A 131 16.26 -23.94 -2.57
N ARG A 132 16.54 -24.94 -1.72
CA ARG A 132 17.24 -26.17 -2.12
C ARG A 132 16.33 -27.23 -2.73
N HIS A 133 15.15 -27.46 -2.15
CA HIS A 133 14.28 -28.57 -2.55
C HIS A 133 13.25 -28.16 -3.61
N HIS A 134 12.82 -26.88 -3.59
CA HIS A 134 11.74 -26.35 -4.43
C HIS A 134 12.12 -24.97 -5.02
N PRO A 135 13.28 -24.80 -5.69
CA PRO A 135 13.78 -23.49 -6.12
C PRO A 135 12.87 -22.75 -7.09
N GLN A 136 12.15 -23.48 -7.95
CA GLN A 136 11.24 -22.89 -8.95
C GLN A 136 9.84 -22.64 -8.40
N ARG A 137 9.55 -23.10 -7.18
CA ARG A 137 8.25 -22.89 -6.56
C ARG A 137 8.05 -21.40 -6.33
N ARG A 138 6.87 -20.92 -6.73
CA ARG A 138 6.43 -19.55 -6.48
C ARG A 138 6.34 -19.30 -4.99
N HIS A 139 6.99 -18.24 -4.53
CA HIS A 139 6.92 -17.79 -3.14
C HIS A 139 6.05 -16.54 -2.99
N ILE A 140 6.24 -15.56 -3.87
CA ILE A 140 5.56 -14.26 -3.81
C ILE A 140 4.98 -13.96 -5.18
N THR A 141 3.75 -13.43 -5.18
CA THR A 141 3.09 -12.84 -6.33
C THR A 141 2.86 -11.37 -6.05
N LEU A 142 3.53 -10.50 -6.79
CA LEU A 142 3.39 -9.05 -6.70
C LEU A 142 2.37 -8.59 -7.73
N TYR A 143 1.34 -7.90 -7.27
CA TYR A 143 0.34 -7.27 -8.13
C TYR A 143 0.70 -5.79 -8.30
N GLY A 144 1.04 -5.40 -9.52
CA GLY A 144 1.30 -4.01 -9.90
C GLY A 144 0.08 -3.31 -10.47
N GLU A 145 0.25 -2.05 -10.85
CA GLU A 145 -0.75 -1.29 -11.59
C GLU A 145 -0.97 -1.91 -12.98
N HIS A 146 -2.21 -1.90 -13.49
CA HIS A 146 -2.60 -2.44 -14.80
C HIS A 146 -2.52 -3.98 -14.99
N GLU A 147 -2.90 -4.77 -13.97
CA GLU A 147 -2.93 -6.24 -14.01
C GLU A 147 -1.56 -6.92 -14.24
N GLN A 148 -0.47 -6.17 -14.16
CA GLN A 148 0.88 -6.75 -14.22
C GLN A 148 1.16 -7.52 -12.94
N CYS A 149 1.53 -8.78 -13.11
CA CYS A 149 1.82 -9.69 -12.01
C CYS A 149 3.28 -10.14 -12.14
N GLU A 150 4.06 -9.91 -11.10
CA GLU A 150 5.42 -10.41 -11.01
C GLU A 150 5.49 -11.60 -10.05
N GLU A 151 6.11 -12.68 -10.51
CA GLU A 151 6.32 -13.87 -9.69
C GLU A 151 7.77 -13.93 -9.19
N ILE A 152 7.91 -14.21 -7.90
CA ILE A 152 9.20 -14.42 -7.25
C ILE A 152 9.24 -15.85 -6.74
N THR A 153 10.18 -16.64 -7.26
CA THR A 153 10.42 -18.01 -6.79
C THR A 153 11.31 -18.03 -5.56
N TYR A 154 11.27 -19.12 -4.79
CA TYR A 154 12.15 -19.32 -3.63
C TYR A 154 13.64 -19.21 -4.01
N GLY A 155 14.05 -19.85 -5.10
CA GLY A 155 15.44 -19.85 -5.56
C GLY A 155 15.90 -18.47 -6.02
N ALA A 156 15.04 -17.73 -6.73
CA ALA A 156 15.35 -16.37 -7.17
C ALA A 156 15.53 -15.44 -5.97
N LEU A 157 14.56 -15.45 -5.03
CA LEU A 157 14.61 -14.60 -3.85
C LEU A 157 15.83 -14.90 -2.98
N HIS A 158 16.09 -16.17 -2.70
CA HIS A 158 17.24 -16.60 -1.90
C HIS A 158 18.57 -16.16 -2.52
N SER A 159 18.74 -16.37 -3.83
CA SER A 159 19.98 -16.01 -4.54
C SER A 159 20.22 -14.51 -4.54
N ARG A 160 19.17 -13.71 -4.72
CA ARG A 160 19.25 -12.26 -4.73
C ARG A 160 19.45 -11.66 -3.34
N ALA A 161 18.78 -12.21 -2.33
CA ALA A 161 19.04 -11.86 -0.92
C ALA A 161 20.50 -12.12 -0.54
N ALA A 162 21.11 -13.21 -1.00
CA ALA A 162 22.52 -13.51 -0.74
C ALA A 162 23.48 -12.47 -1.35
N VAL A 163 23.12 -11.90 -2.52
CA VAL A 163 23.87 -10.79 -3.13
C VAL A 163 23.78 -9.53 -2.28
N VAL A 164 22.57 -9.19 -1.80
CA VAL A 164 22.37 -8.05 -0.90
C VAL A 164 23.16 -8.25 0.41
N ALA A 165 23.08 -9.44 1.00
CA ALA A 165 23.77 -9.78 2.23
C ALA A 165 25.29 -9.59 2.09
N SER A 166 25.87 -10.14 1.02
CA SER A 166 27.29 -9.99 0.68
C SER A 166 27.66 -8.52 0.51
N GLY A 167 26.80 -7.73 -0.14
CA GLY A 167 27.02 -6.29 -0.34
C GLY A 167 26.95 -5.45 0.95
N LEU A 168 26.14 -5.86 1.93
CA LEU A 168 26.05 -5.23 3.25
C LEU A 168 27.26 -5.59 4.11
N GLN A 169 27.66 -6.86 4.13
CA GLN A 169 28.85 -7.33 4.85
C GLN A 169 30.13 -6.68 4.29
N ALA A 170 30.24 -6.55 2.97
CA ALA A 170 31.36 -5.83 2.34
C ALA A 170 31.41 -4.33 2.70
N ARG A 171 30.30 -3.76 3.18
CA ARG A 171 30.21 -2.38 3.69
C ARG A 171 30.37 -2.29 5.21
N GLY A 172 30.72 -3.39 5.88
CA GLY A 172 31.00 -3.43 7.31
C GLY A 172 29.77 -3.61 8.20
N LEU A 173 28.67 -4.15 7.67
CA LEU A 173 27.54 -4.53 8.52
C LEU A 173 27.95 -5.70 9.42
N GLU A 174 27.87 -5.49 10.73
CA GLU A 174 28.13 -6.51 11.75
C GLU A 174 26.83 -7.20 12.20
N PRO A 175 26.88 -8.47 12.64
CA PRO A 175 25.71 -9.17 13.17
C PRO A 175 25.01 -8.41 14.30
N GLY A 176 23.69 -8.37 14.26
CA GLY A 176 22.83 -7.69 15.23
C GLY A 176 22.64 -6.19 14.96
N GLN A 177 23.40 -5.57 14.05
CA GLN A 177 23.19 -4.18 13.67
C GLN A 177 21.90 -4.00 12.87
N THR A 178 21.25 -2.86 13.05
CA THR A 178 19.98 -2.54 12.39
C THR A 178 20.20 -1.83 11.06
N VAL A 179 19.43 -2.20 10.06
CA VAL A 179 19.45 -1.58 8.73
C VAL A 179 18.04 -1.08 8.42
N ALA A 180 17.91 0.22 8.21
CA ALA A 180 16.66 0.82 7.76
C ALA A 180 16.36 0.36 6.33
N LEU A 181 15.12 -0.06 6.10
CA LEU A 181 14.64 -0.55 4.82
C LEU A 181 13.48 0.34 4.36
N MET A 182 13.75 1.23 3.43
CA MET A 182 12.78 2.19 2.89
C MET A 182 12.67 1.99 1.37
N LEU A 183 11.93 0.96 0.99
CA LEU A 183 11.64 0.61 -0.40
C LEU A 183 10.12 0.49 -0.58
N PRO A 184 9.57 0.78 -1.77
CA PRO A 184 8.17 0.47 -2.06
C PRO A 184 7.95 -1.05 -1.99
N THR A 185 6.68 -1.48 -1.93
CA THR A 185 6.34 -2.91 -2.04
C THR A 185 6.72 -3.41 -3.43
N SER A 186 7.93 -3.95 -3.54
CA SER A 186 8.55 -4.40 -4.79
C SER A 186 9.45 -5.60 -4.53
N ARG A 187 9.95 -6.24 -5.59
CA ARG A 187 10.97 -7.30 -5.47
C ARG A 187 12.14 -6.88 -4.60
N ASP A 188 12.66 -5.66 -4.80
CA ASP A 188 13.82 -5.14 -4.07
C ASP A 188 13.57 -5.05 -2.55
N PHE A 189 12.32 -4.80 -2.12
CA PHE A 189 11.97 -4.82 -0.71
C PHE A 189 12.18 -6.22 -0.11
N PHE A 190 11.70 -7.27 -0.78
CA PHE A 190 11.83 -8.65 -0.29
C PHE A 190 13.27 -9.15 -0.35
N GLU A 191 13.98 -8.83 -1.43
CA GLU A 191 15.42 -9.11 -1.57
C GLU A 191 16.23 -8.40 -0.48
N GLY A 192 15.91 -7.12 -0.22
CA GLY A 192 16.51 -6.30 0.81
C GLY A 192 16.27 -6.84 2.22
N PHE A 193 15.01 -7.12 2.56
CA PHE A 193 14.61 -7.63 3.85
C PHE A 193 15.32 -8.94 4.20
N LEU A 194 15.27 -9.93 3.30
CA LEU A 194 15.93 -11.21 3.52
C LEU A 194 17.45 -11.09 3.46
N GLY A 195 17.99 -10.22 2.60
CA GLY A 195 19.42 -9.95 2.53
C GLY A 195 19.98 -9.37 3.82
N ILE A 196 19.24 -8.47 4.49
CA ILE A 196 19.63 -7.94 5.80
C ILE A 196 19.67 -9.07 6.84
N ILE A 197 18.64 -9.92 6.90
CA ILE A 197 18.59 -11.05 7.84
C ILE A 197 19.70 -12.06 7.55
N GLN A 198 19.96 -12.37 6.27
CA GLN A 198 21.05 -13.26 5.86
C GLN A 198 22.44 -12.69 6.16
N ALA A 199 22.60 -11.36 6.14
CA ALA A 199 23.83 -10.71 6.58
C ALA A 199 24.05 -10.80 8.10
N GLY A 200 23.03 -11.23 8.86
CA GLY A 200 23.02 -11.21 10.32
C GLY A 200 22.48 -9.91 10.91
N GLY A 201 22.04 -8.96 10.08
CA GLY A 201 21.46 -7.70 10.52
C GLY A 201 19.98 -7.80 10.86
N VAL A 202 19.44 -6.71 11.41
CA VAL A 202 18.04 -6.58 11.79
C VAL A 202 17.36 -5.55 10.87
N PRO A 203 16.45 -5.96 9.98
CA PRO A 203 15.76 -5.01 9.11
C PRO A 203 14.77 -4.15 9.91
N VAL A 204 14.75 -2.86 9.61
CA VAL A 204 13.81 -1.88 10.19
C VAL A 204 12.97 -1.29 9.04
N PRO A 205 11.82 -1.91 8.70
CA PRO A 205 10.97 -1.46 7.60
C PRO A 205 10.36 -0.09 7.89
N LEU A 206 10.45 0.80 6.90
CA LEU A 206 9.82 2.11 6.89
C LEU A 206 9.09 2.28 5.56
N TYR A 207 7.85 2.74 5.59
CA TYR A 207 7.12 3.02 4.37
C TYR A 207 7.74 4.25 3.67
N PRO A 208 7.99 4.22 2.35
CA PRO A 208 8.32 5.43 1.62
C PRO A 208 7.11 6.37 1.62
N PRO A 209 7.30 7.70 1.53
CA PRO A 209 6.19 8.62 1.38
C PRO A 209 5.48 8.40 0.04
N ALA A 210 4.19 8.72 0.00
CA ALA A 210 3.36 8.63 -1.19
C ALA A 210 3.92 9.43 -2.39
N ARG A 211 4.72 10.47 -2.13
CA ARG A 211 5.42 11.27 -3.16
C ARG A 211 6.89 11.38 -2.84
N LEU A 212 7.74 11.09 -3.83
CA LEU A 212 9.21 11.23 -3.72
C LEU A 212 9.63 12.67 -3.36
N SER A 213 8.87 13.68 -3.77
CA SER A 213 9.13 15.09 -3.39
C SER A 213 9.02 15.35 -1.88
N GLN A 214 8.36 14.46 -1.13
CA GLN A 214 8.20 14.56 0.33
C GLN A 214 9.20 13.68 1.10
N LEU A 215 10.15 13.06 0.40
CA LEU A 215 11.11 12.11 0.98
C LEU A 215 11.94 12.70 2.11
N GLU A 216 12.47 13.90 1.92
CA GLU A 216 13.28 14.57 2.94
C GLU A 216 12.47 14.89 4.21
N GLU A 217 11.24 15.41 4.05
CA GLU A 217 10.36 15.70 5.17
C GLU A 217 9.94 14.41 5.90
N HIS A 218 9.64 13.36 5.13
CA HIS A 218 9.27 12.05 5.67
C HIS A 218 10.41 11.43 6.48
N LEU A 219 11.64 11.46 5.94
CA LEU A 219 12.84 11.02 6.62
C LEU A 219 13.06 11.82 7.92
N ARG A 220 12.91 13.16 7.88
CA ARG A 220 13.00 14.00 9.09
C ARG A 220 12.00 13.57 10.18
N ARG A 221 10.76 13.27 9.80
CA ARG A 221 9.73 12.79 10.74
C ARG A 221 10.09 11.42 11.32
N GLN A 222 10.75 10.57 10.53
CA GLN A 222 11.17 9.22 10.93
C GLN A 222 12.55 9.16 11.62
N LEU A 223 13.30 10.27 11.69
CA LEU A 223 14.62 10.31 12.35
C LEU A 223 14.59 9.76 13.77
N ARG A 224 13.52 10.02 14.53
CA ARG A 224 13.37 9.48 15.90
C ARG A 224 13.29 7.96 15.92
N ILE A 225 12.61 7.35 14.94
CA ILE A 225 12.50 5.91 14.81
C ILE A 225 13.87 5.32 14.47
N LEU A 226 14.57 5.92 13.49
CA LEU A 226 15.89 5.48 13.05
C LEU A 226 16.94 5.58 14.16
N GLN A 227 16.94 6.68 14.91
CA GLN A 227 17.83 6.88 16.06
C GLN A 227 17.53 5.88 17.17
N ASN A 228 16.25 5.67 17.52
CA ASN A 228 15.85 4.70 18.53
C ASN A 228 16.19 3.26 18.12
N ALA A 229 16.06 2.94 16.83
CA ALA A 229 16.43 1.65 16.28
C ALA A 229 17.96 1.47 16.15
N GLY A 230 18.75 2.54 16.24
CA GLY A 230 20.20 2.48 16.08
C GLY A 230 20.65 2.13 14.65
N ALA A 231 19.86 2.50 13.64
CA ALA A 231 20.11 2.10 12.25
C ALA A 231 21.48 2.59 11.76
N VAL A 232 22.35 1.65 11.35
CA VAL A 232 23.71 1.95 10.89
C VAL A 232 23.80 2.18 9.38
N ALA A 233 22.77 1.77 8.65
CA ALA A 233 22.66 1.92 7.20
C ALA A 233 21.20 2.08 6.77
N LEU A 234 20.99 2.63 5.58
CA LEU A 234 19.69 2.77 4.92
C LEU A 234 19.74 2.11 3.54
N LEU A 235 18.87 1.12 3.32
CA LEU A 235 18.56 0.55 2.01
C LEU A 235 17.34 1.28 1.43
N THR A 236 17.52 1.97 0.31
CA THR A 236 16.51 2.87 -0.27
C THR A 236 16.69 3.00 -1.79
N VAL A 237 15.73 3.63 -2.45
CA VAL A 237 15.76 3.94 -3.88
C VAL A 237 16.87 4.95 -4.23
N PRO A 238 17.46 4.91 -5.45
CA PRO A 238 18.55 5.80 -5.83
C PRO A 238 18.27 7.30 -5.68
N GLU A 239 17.02 7.72 -5.89
CA GLU A 239 16.53 9.09 -5.76
C GLU A 239 16.68 9.64 -4.33
N ALA A 240 16.74 8.75 -3.34
CA ALA A 240 16.97 9.11 -1.95
C ALA A 240 18.43 9.43 -1.63
N LYS A 241 19.38 9.03 -2.48
CA LYS A 241 20.82 9.14 -2.23
C LYS A 241 21.35 10.57 -2.37
N SER A 242 20.61 11.44 -3.07
CA SER A 242 20.96 12.85 -3.27
C SER A 242 20.43 13.80 -2.19
N LEU A 243 19.79 13.26 -1.14
CA LEU A 243 19.22 14.01 -0.02
C LEU A 243 20.18 14.08 1.17
#